data_AF-A0A645G0D5-F1
#
_entry.id   AF-A0A645G0D5-F1
#
_cell.length_a   1.000
_cell.length_b   1.000
_cell.length_c   1.000
_cell.angle_alpha   90.00
_cell.angle_beta   90.00
_cell.angle_gamma   90.00
#
_symmetry.space_group_name_H-M   'P 1'
#
loop_
_entity.id
_entity.type
_entity.pdbx_description
1 polymer ?
#
loop_
_entity_poly.entity_id
_entity_poly.type
_entity_poly.pdbx_seq_one_letter_code
_entity_poly.pdbx_strand_id
1 'polypeptide(L)'
;MGLAAILSQLPLSESITDYAIKTNINGYTNAYSINDLIPYQGDDGKISVNLYNGIVESWAERQTLNNVAVPIDTATAIMKAGSNDFTDSLAQKEYFDCNASVRIVVFSHTHAAKLVASENFAGKKVIYANSGSWRDNAPDYQLNTYIIITPSSDTSGAVKVCLYKYSGNGASELLQQEEIKN
;
A
#
# COMPACT_ATOMS: atom_id res chain seq x y z
N MET A 1 -0.78 10.26 12.94
CA MET A 1 -1.79 9.83 13.94
C MET A 1 -1.02 9.22 15.10
N GLY A 2 -1.27 9.60 16.36
CA GLY A 2 -0.51 9.06 17.50
C GLY A 2 -0.99 7.66 17.91
N LEU A 3 -0.16 6.89 18.63
CA LEU A 3 -0.46 5.51 19.07
C LEU A 3 -1.83 5.39 19.76
N ALA A 4 -2.18 6.34 20.62
CA ALA A 4 -3.47 6.33 21.33
C ALA A 4 -4.68 6.41 20.38
N ALA A 5 -4.59 7.19 19.29
CA ALA A 5 -5.66 7.29 18.31
C ALA A 5 -5.82 5.98 17.52
N ILE A 6 -4.70 5.34 17.18
CA ILE A 6 -4.72 4.03 16.50
C ILE A 6 -5.34 2.97 17.40
N LEU A 7 -4.92 2.87 18.67
CA LEU A 7 -5.46 1.90 19.62
C LEU A 7 -6.95 2.14 19.95
N SER A 8 -7.46 3.36 19.77
CA SER A 8 -8.89 3.64 19.91
C SER A 8 -9.74 3.10 18.75
N GLN A 9 -9.15 3.01 17.55
CA GLN A 9 -9.81 2.49 16.35
C GLN A 9 -9.61 0.98 16.18
N LEU A 10 -8.42 0.50 16.54
CA LEU A 10 -7.99 -0.89 16.44
C LEU A 10 -7.53 -1.37 17.82
N PRO A 11 -8.47 -1.68 18.73
CA PRO A 11 -8.13 -2.06 20.09
C PRO A 11 -7.45 -3.42 20.14
N LEU A 12 -6.47 -3.54 21.03
CA LEU A 12 -5.76 -4.78 21.33
C LEU A 12 -6.20 -5.29 22.70
N SER A 13 -6.33 -6.61 22.83
CA SER A 13 -6.71 -7.24 24.12
C SER A 13 -5.49 -7.45 25.02
N GLU A 14 -4.32 -7.59 24.41
CA GLU A 14 -3.03 -7.80 25.06
C GLU A 14 -2.39 -6.47 25.50
N SER A 15 -1.61 -6.51 26.57
CA SER A 15 -0.78 -5.37 26.98
C SER A 15 0.32 -5.13 25.95
N ILE A 16 0.76 -3.87 25.82
CA ILE A 16 1.89 -3.49 24.94
C ILE A 16 3.22 -4.17 25.33
N THR A 17 3.32 -4.65 26.57
CA THR A 17 4.46 -5.39 27.11
C THR A 17 4.35 -6.90 26.96
N ASP A 18 3.18 -7.42 26.61
CA ASP A 18 2.96 -8.86 26.52
C ASP A 18 3.65 -9.40 25.27
N TYR A 19 4.37 -10.52 25.42
CA TYR A 19 5.00 -11.24 24.32
C TYR A 19 3.97 -12.06 23.52
N ALA A 20 2.98 -11.36 22.96
CA ALA A 20 1.83 -11.92 22.26
C ALA A 20 2.11 -12.24 20.79
N ILE A 21 3.11 -11.58 20.18
CA ILE A 21 3.42 -11.73 18.75
C ILE A 21 4.38 -12.90 18.58
N LYS A 22 3.87 -14.04 18.12
CA LYS A 22 4.67 -15.24 17.82
C LYS A 22 4.92 -15.34 16.32
N THR A 23 6.18 -15.29 15.92
CA THR A 23 6.56 -15.40 14.51
C THR A 23 7.51 -16.56 14.28
N ASN A 24 7.56 -17.03 13.03
CA ASN A 24 8.58 -17.94 12.51
C ASN A 24 8.84 -17.59 11.03
N ILE A 25 8.99 -16.30 10.75
CA ILE A 25 9.12 -15.77 9.41
C ILE A 25 10.35 -14.87 9.33
N ASN A 26 11.08 -14.97 8.22
CA ASN A 26 12.19 -14.09 7.87
C ASN A 26 13.25 -13.89 8.98
N GLY A 27 13.61 -14.98 9.68
CA GLY A 27 14.62 -14.96 10.74
C GLY A 27 14.12 -14.55 12.14
N TYR A 28 12.87 -14.11 12.27
CA TYR A 28 12.27 -13.81 13.58
C TYR A 28 11.64 -15.07 14.18
N THR A 29 12.31 -15.68 15.15
CA THR A 29 11.91 -16.97 15.77
C THR A 29 11.44 -16.88 17.22
N ASN A 30 11.56 -15.71 17.85
CA ASN A 30 11.15 -15.51 19.24
C ASN A 30 9.68 -15.05 19.34
N ALA A 31 9.19 -14.93 20.57
CA ALA A 31 8.01 -14.13 20.85
C ALA A 31 8.43 -12.67 21.02
N TYR A 32 7.58 -11.73 20.59
CA TYR A 32 7.81 -10.29 20.67
C TYR A 32 6.60 -9.58 21.28
N SER A 33 6.87 -8.43 21.87
CA SER A 33 5.86 -7.51 22.39
C SER A 33 5.53 -6.42 21.37
N ILE A 34 4.42 -5.72 21.57
CA ILE A 34 4.08 -4.54 20.76
C ILE A 34 5.12 -3.43 20.97
N ASN A 35 5.64 -3.28 22.20
CA ASN A 35 6.73 -2.36 22.51
C ASN A 35 7.98 -2.61 21.68
N ASP A 36 8.22 -3.84 21.22
CA ASP A 36 9.38 -4.11 20.38
C ASP A 36 9.27 -3.49 18.98
N LEU A 37 8.05 -3.13 18.57
CA LEU A 37 7.72 -2.56 17.26
C LEU A 37 7.50 -1.04 17.30
N ILE A 38 7.32 -0.45 18.48
CA ILE A 38 7.00 0.98 18.64
C ILE A 38 8.30 1.80 18.57
N PRO A 39 8.41 2.77 17.65
CA PRO A 39 9.53 3.69 17.64
C PRO A 39 9.53 4.62 18.85
N TYR A 40 10.72 4.89 19.39
CA TYR A 40 10.95 5.87 20.45
C TYR A 40 12.13 6.76 20.10
N GLN A 41 12.19 7.94 20.71
CA GLN A 41 13.31 8.86 20.56
C GLN A 41 14.24 8.75 21.77
N GLY A 42 15.52 8.48 21.53
CA GLY A 42 16.54 8.46 22.58
C GLY A 42 17.00 9.85 23.00
N ASP A 43 17.81 9.93 24.05
CA ASP A 43 18.37 11.19 24.56
C ASP A 43 19.26 11.91 23.53
N ASP A 44 19.82 11.17 22.56
CA ASP A 44 20.58 11.70 21.44
C ASP A 44 19.71 12.23 20.29
N GLY A 45 18.38 12.19 20.46
CA GLY A 45 17.40 12.64 19.49
C GLY A 45 17.14 11.66 18.35
N LYS A 46 17.78 10.48 18.31
CA LYS A 46 17.56 9.49 17.26
C LYS A 46 16.30 8.67 17.51
N ILE A 47 15.64 8.30 16.42
CA ILE A 47 14.51 7.37 16.46
C ILE A 47 15.06 5.95 16.43
N SER A 48 14.78 5.18 17.48
CA SER A 48 15.15 3.78 17.61
C SER A 48 13.91 2.89 17.69
N VAL A 49 14.07 1.62 17.31
CA VAL A 49 13.05 0.57 17.46
C VAL A 49 13.73 -0.68 17.98
N ASN A 50 13.18 -1.38 18.97
CA ASN A 50 13.87 -2.54 19.55
C ASN A 50 14.07 -3.67 18.54
N LEU A 51 13.04 -4.01 17.75
CA LEU A 51 13.08 -5.19 16.88
C LEU A 51 13.78 -4.94 15.53
N TYR A 52 13.70 -3.73 15.00
CA TYR A 52 14.25 -3.37 13.69
C TYR A 52 14.98 -2.02 13.72
N ASN A 53 15.91 -1.91 14.67
CA ASN A 53 16.68 -0.68 14.85
C ASN A 53 17.47 -0.29 13.58
N GLY A 54 17.71 1.00 13.40
CA GLY A 54 18.47 1.51 12.26
C GLY A 54 17.66 1.73 10.98
N ILE A 55 16.32 1.57 11.01
CA ILE A 55 15.48 1.73 9.81
C ILE A 55 15.52 3.14 9.22
N VAL A 56 15.72 4.15 10.07
CA VAL A 56 15.82 5.55 9.65
C VAL A 56 17.13 5.82 8.92
N GLU A 57 18.24 5.32 9.49
CA GLU A 57 19.59 5.46 8.97
C GLU A 57 19.80 4.64 7.69
N SER A 58 19.23 3.43 7.63
CA SER A 58 19.38 2.52 6.50
C SER A 58 18.35 2.74 5.39
N TRP A 59 17.54 3.81 5.45
CA TRP A 59 16.42 4.00 4.53
C TRP A 59 16.83 4.05 3.06
N ALA A 60 17.92 4.76 2.74
CA ALA A 60 18.43 4.84 1.36
C ALA A 60 18.92 3.49 0.82
N GLU A 61 19.59 2.70 1.66
CA GLU A 61 20.02 1.34 1.31
C GLU A 61 18.82 0.43 1.06
N ARG A 62 17.78 0.50 1.90
CA ARG A 62 16.54 -0.26 1.72
C ARG A 62 15.85 0.06 0.40
N GLN A 63 15.78 1.34 0.02
CA GLN A 63 15.20 1.73 -1.26
C GLN A 63 16.00 1.17 -2.44
N THR A 64 17.33 1.15 -2.33
CA THR A 64 18.21 0.54 -3.32
C THR A 64 17.97 -0.97 -3.44
N LEU A 65 17.91 -1.68 -2.31
CA LEU A 65 17.65 -3.14 -2.28
C LEU A 65 16.27 -3.51 -2.84
N ASN A 66 15.29 -2.62 -2.72
CA ASN A 66 13.93 -2.82 -3.26
C ASN A 66 13.76 -2.29 -4.69
N ASN A 67 14.83 -1.80 -5.34
CA ASN A 67 14.80 -1.23 -6.68
C ASN A 67 13.77 -0.09 -6.83
N VAL A 68 13.64 0.76 -5.80
CA VAL A 68 12.77 1.94 -5.86
C VAL A 68 13.31 2.89 -6.93
N ALA A 69 12.52 3.14 -7.97
CA ALA A 69 12.97 3.91 -9.14
C ALA A 69 13.25 5.38 -8.80
N VAL A 70 12.43 5.98 -7.94
CA VAL A 70 12.59 7.37 -7.48
C VAL A 70 12.55 7.42 -5.96
N PRO A 71 13.72 7.31 -5.29
CA PRO A 71 13.78 7.32 -3.84
C PRO A 71 13.15 8.57 -3.21
N ILE A 72 12.54 8.41 -2.06
CA ILE A 72 12.07 9.48 -1.17
C ILE A 72 12.95 9.57 0.07
N ASP A 73 13.09 10.76 0.64
CA ASP A 73 13.79 10.92 1.89
C ASP A 73 13.00 10.35 3.08
N THR A 74 13.71 10.03 4.16
CA THR A 74 13.11 9.36 5.34
C THR A 74 12.03 10.22 6.01
N ALA A 75 12.20 11.54 6.04
CA ALA A 75 11.23 12.44 6.68
C ALA A 75 9.91 12.46 5.89
N THR A 76 9.99 12.54 4.56
CA THR A 76 8.83 12.42 3.67
C THR A 76 8.14 11.07 3.87
N ALA A 77 8.90 9.96 3.88
CA ALA A 77 8.35 8.63 4.07
C ALA A 77 7.54 8.52 5.38
N ILE A 78 8.13 8.97 6.50
CA ILE A 78 7.47 8.94 7.82
C ILE A 78 6.22 9.83 7.84
N MET A 79 6.34 11.07 7.37
CA MET A 79 5.26 12.05 7.44
C MET A 79 4.08 11.72 6.53
N LYS A 80 4.33 11.01 5.43
CA LYS A 80 3.32 10.69 4.42
C LYS A 80 2.84 9.24 4.46
N ALA A 81 3.42 8.38 5.30
CA ALA A 81 3.06 6.96 5.41
C ALA A 81 1.56 6.71 5.65
N GLY A 82 0.86 7.63 6.34
CA GLY A 82 -0.58 7.52 6.60
C GLY A 82 -1.48 8.20 5.56
N SER A 83 -0.94 8.68 4.44
CA SER A 83 -1.71 9.40 3.42
C SER A 83 -2.00 8.50 2.22
N ASN A 84 -3.29 8.19 2.03
CA ASN A 84 -3.74 7.42 0.87
C ASN A 84 -3.33 8.08 -0.44
N ASP A 85 -3.57 9.40 -0.57
CA ASP A 85 -3.25 10.14 -1.79
C ASP A 85 -1.74 10.14 -2.09
N PHE A 86 -0.90 10.24 -1.07
CA PHE A 86 0.55 10.14 -1.28
C PHE A 86 0.94 8.76 -1.79
N THR A 87 0.48 7.69 -1.12
CA THR A 87 0.76 6.30 -1.54
C THR A 87 0.28 6.05 -2.96
N ASP A 88 -0.93 6.48 -3.30
CA ASP A 88 -1.51 6.33 -4.63
C ASP A 88 -0.68 7.10 -5.68
N SER A 89 -0.18 8.30 -5.34
CA SER A 89 0.65 9.11 -6.24
C SER A 89 2.02 8.49 -6.57
N LEU A 90 2.51 7.56 -5.74
CA LEU A 90 3.78 6.86 -6.02
C LEU A 90 3.68 5.99 -7.28
N ALA A 91 2.48 5.56 -7.68
CA ALA A 91 2.30 4.88 -8.96
C ALA A 91 2.71 5.78 -10.15
N GLN A 92 2.37 7.06 -10.09
CA GLN A 92 2.81 8.02 -11.11
C GLN A 92 4.32 8.21 -11.04
N LYS A 93 4.83 8.58 -9.85
CA LYS A 93 6.23 8.98 -9.67
C LYS A 93 7.21 7.84 -9.94
N GLU A 94 6.96 6.65 -9.40
CA GLU A 94 7.94 5.56 -9.39
C GLU A 94 7.79 4.61 -10.59
N TYR A 95 6.66 4.64 -11.29
CA TYR A 95 6.39 3.71 -12.39
C TYR A 95 6.07 4.43 -13.68
N PHE A 96 4.99 5.23 -13.73
CA PHE A 96 4.56 5.85 -14.99
C PHE A 96 5.57 6.88 -15.50
N ASP A 97 6.17 7.68 -14.62
CA ASP A 97 7.16 8.71 -15.00
C ASP A 97 8.57 8.13 -15.19
N CYS A 98 8.79 6.86 -14.83
CA CYS A 98 10.10 6.20 -14.92
C CYS A 98 10.20 5.20 -16.07
N ASN A 99 9.08 4.59 -16.48
CA ASN A 99 9.08 3.58 -17.51
C ASN A 99 7.83 3.66 -18.41
N ALA A 100 8.02 4.12 -19.65
CA ALA A 100 6.94 4.27 -20.62
C ALA A 100 6.28 2.95 -21.06
N SER A 101 6.89 1.79 -20.78
CA SER A 101 6.28 0.48 -21.03
C SER A 101 5.28 0.08 -19.94
N VAL A 102 5.34 0.69 -18.76
CA VAL A 102 4.38 0.45 -17.69
C VAL A 102 3.10 1.23 -18.01
N ARG A 103 1.99 0.49 -18.12
CA ARG A 103 0.69 1.05 -18.48
C ARG A 103 -0.35 0.90 -17.38
N ILE A 104 -0.20 -0.10 -16.51
CA ILE A 104 -1.09 -0.36 -15.38
C ILE A 104 -0.24 -0.62 -14.14
N VAL A 105 -0.56 0.05 -13.03
CA VAL A 105 0.01 -0.21 -11.70
C VAL A 105 -1.13 -0.52 -10.75
N VAL A 106 -1.00 -1.62 -10.01
CA VAL A 106 -2.01 -2.04 -9.04
C VAL A 106 -1.39 -2.03 -7.65
N PHE A 107 -1.93 -1.20 -6.76
CA PHE A 107 -1.61 -1.23 -5.34
C PHE A 107 -2.82 -1.68 -4.51
N SER A 108 -2.56 -1.94 -3.24
CA SER A 108 -3.57 -2.12 -2.20
C SER A 108 -3.22 -1.13 -1.07
N HIS A 109 -3.13 -1.60 0.17
CA HIS A 109 -2.65 -0.88 1.36
C HIS A 109 -3.57 0.22 1.90
N THR A 110 -4.12 1.09 1.06
CA THR A 110 -4.94 2.23 1.52
C THR A 110 -6.40 1.88 1.79
N HIS A 111 -6.83 0.69 1.35
CA HIS A 111 -8.20 0.15 1.44
C HIS A 111 -9.22 0.94 0.59
N ALA A 112 -8.78 2.03 -0.05
CA ALA A 112 -9.61 2.94 -0.83
C ALA A 112 -9.70 2.48 -2.30
N ALA A 113 -10.64 1.58 -2.58
CA ALA A 113 -10.90 1.05 -3.93
C ALA A 113 -11.12 2.18 -4.96
N LYS A 114 -10.31 2.22 -6.03
CA LYS A 114 -10.42 3.22 -7.11
C LYS A 114 -9.66 2.83 -8.37
N LEU A 115 -10.06 3.36 -9.52
CA LEU A 115 -9.23 3.46 -10.72
C LEU A 115 -8.97 4.94 -11.04
N VAL A 116 -7.74 5.26 -11.39
CA VAL A 116 -7.33 6.62 -11.79
C VAL A 116 -6.59 6.52 -13.12
N ALA A 117 -7.17 7.11 -14.16
CA ALA A 117 -6.52 7.25 -15.45
C ALA A 117 -5.70 8.54 -15.51
N SER A 118 -4.49 8.46 -16.04
CA SER A 118 -3.60 9.61 -16.28
C SER A 118 -2.76 9.36 -17.54
N GLU A 119 -1.70 10.15 -17.73
CA GLU A 119 -0.70 9.94 -18.77
C GLU A 119 0.68 9.70 -18.15
N ASN A 120 1.50 8.87 -18.80
CA ASN A 120 2.91 8.76 -18.46
C ASN A 120 3.75 9.88 -19.13
N PHE A 121 5.05 9.93 -18.85
CA PHE A 121 5.95 10.92 -19.45
C PHE A 121 6.03 10.89 -20.99
N ALA A 122 5.54 9.82 -21.63
CA ALA A 122 5.46 9.67 -23.08
C ALA A 122 4.08 10.03 -23.67
N GLY A 123 3.19 10.62 -22.86
CA GLY A 123 1.83 10.99 -23.28
C GLY A 123 0.89 9.81 -23.53
N LYS A 124 1.26 8.60 -23.07
CA LYS A 124 0.40 7.41 -23.21
C LYS A 124 -0.52 7.30 -22.01
N LYS A 125 -1.79 7.00 -22.24
CA LYS A 125 -2.77 6.71 -21.17
C LYS A 125 -2.25 5.59 -20.27
N VAL A 126 -2.30 5.80 -18.96
CA VAL A 126 -1.96 4.80 -17.94
C VAL A 126 -3.08 4.71 -16.91
N ILE A 127 -3.13 3.60 -16.16
CA ILE A 127 -4.16 3.35 -15.15
C ILE A 127 -3.48 2.96 -13.85
N TYR A 128 -3.64 3.80 -12.82
CA TYR A 128 -3.46 3.38 -11.44
C TYR A 128 -4.74 2.69 -10.95
N ALA A 129 -4.59 1.57 -10.26
CA ALA A 129 -5.70 0.85 -9.67
C ALA A 129 -5.40 0.49 -8.21
N ASN A 130 -6.37 0.76 -7.33
CA ASN A 130 -6.36 0.27 -5.95
C ASN A 130 -7.49 -0.74 -5.78
N SER A 131 -7.15 -1.97 -5.38
CA SER A 131 -8.15 -3.04 -5.23
C SER A 131 -9.12 -2.80 -4.07
N GLY A 132 -8.78 -1.89 -3.15
CA GLY A 132 -9.43 -1.80 -1.85
C GLY A 132 -9.19 -3.05 -1.01
N SER A 133 -10.17 -3.38 -0.17
CA SER A 133 -10.09 -4.48 0.79
C SER A 133 -11.14 -5.55 0.52
N TRP A 134 -10.73 -6.82 0.56
CA TRP A 134 -11.63 -7.95 0.43
C TRP A 134 -12.44 -8.19 1.70
N ARG A 135 -11.80 -8.68 2.77
CA ARG A 135 -12.40 -8.81 4.10
C ARG A 135 -11.53 -8.12 5.12
N ASP A 136 -12.13 -7.18 5.83
CA ASP A 136 -11.43 -6.32 6.77
C ASP A 136 -12.42 -5.67 7.77
N ASN A 137 -11.90 -5.03 8.81
CA ASN A 137 -12.66 -4.20 9.75
C ASN A 137 -12.33 -2.71 9.54
N ALA A 138 -12.58 -2.22 8.33
CA ALA A 138 -12.29 -0.86 7.92
C ALA A 138 -13.61 -0.14 7.58
N PRO A 139 -14.33 0.40 8.58
CA PRO A 139 -15.72 0.87 8.44
C PRO A 139 -15.87 2.04 7.46
N ASP A 140 -14.82 2.82 7.26
CA ASP A 140 -14.82 3.98 6.37
C ASP A 140 -14.66 3.60 4.88
N TYR A 141 -14.39 2.33 4.58
CA TYR A 141 -14.04 1.88 3.24
C TYR A 141 -15.00 0.81 2.69
N GLN A 142 -15.10 0.78 1.37
CA GLN A 142 -15.90 -0.22 0.69
C GLN A 142 -15.18 -1.58 0.68
N LEU A 143 -15.78 -2.55 1.35
CA LEU A 143 -15.27 -3.93 1.45
C LEU A 143 -15.76 -4.81 0.31
N ASN A 144 -15.15 -6.00 0.21
CA ASN A 144 -15.35 -7.00 -0.83
C ASN A 144 -15.07 -6.47 -2.24
N THR A 145 -14.14 -5.54 -2.34
CA THR A 145 -13.71 -4.94 -3.60
C THR A 145 -12.53 -5.72 -4.20
N TYR A 146 -12.47 -5.76 -5.52
CA TYR A 146 -11.41 -6.46 -6.26
C TYR A 146 -11.30 -5.95 -7.70
N ILE A 147 -10.13 -6.16 -8.32
CA ILE A 147 -9.87 -5.74 -9.71
C ILE A 147 -9.80 -6.97 -10.62
N ILE A 148 -10.39 -6.86 -11.80
CA ILE A 148 -10.19 -7.76 -12.94
C ILE A 148 -9.46 -6.99 -14.04
N ILE A 149 -8.35 -7.53 -14.52
CA ILE A 149 -7.63 -7.02 -15.70
C ILE A 149 -7.72 -8.07 -16.78
N THR A 150 -8.36 -7.74 -17.89
CA THR A 150 -8.58 -8.68 -19.00
C THR A 150 -8.28 -8.03 -20.34
N PRO A 151 -7.66 -8.76 -21.29
CA PRO A 151 -7.70 -8.36 -22.69
C PRO A 151 -9.16 -8.22 -23.15
N SER A 152 -9.45 -7.21 -23.96
CA SER A 152 -10.73 -7.09 -24.65
C SER A 152 -10.88 -8.28 -25.60
N SER A 153 -12.09 -8.81 -25.69
CA SER A 153 -12.42 -9.95 -26.56
C SER A 153 -12.57 -9.56 -28.03
N ASP A 154 -12.40 -8.28 -28.37
CA ASP A 154 -12.42 -7.77 -29.74
C ASP A 154 -11.01 -7.76 -30.37
N THR A 155 -10.93 -7.39 -31.65
CA THR A 155 -9.67 -7.33 -32.39
C THR A 155 -8.82 -6.11 -32.07
N SER A 156 -9.25 -5.22 -31.16
CA SER A 156 -8.50 -4.00 -30.83
C SER A 156 -7.25 -4.26 -30.01
N GLY A 157 -7.17 -5.42 -29.34
CA GLY A 157 -6.10 -5.75 -28.41
C GLY A 157 -6.07 -4.84 -27.17
N ALA A 158 -7.14 -4.08 -26.92
CA ALA A 158 -7.27 -3.25 -25.73
C ALA A 158 -7.27 -4.10 -24.45
N VAL A 159 -6.88 -3.50 -23.32
CA VAL A 159 -6.94 -4.13 -22.00
C VAL A 159 -7.93 -3.36 -21.15
N LYS A 160 -8.91 -4.07 -20.57
CA LYS A 160 -9.90 -3.54 -19.64
C LYS A 160 -9.43 -3.74 -18.21
N VAL A 161 -9.60 -2.71 -17.39
CA VAL A 161 -9.35 -2.73 -15.95
C VAL A 161 -10.66 -2.41 -15.28
N CYS A 162 -11.23 -3.39 -14.58
CA CYS A 162 -12.54 -3.30 -13.98
C CYS A 162 -12.42 -3.46 -12.47
N LEU A 163 -12.96 -2.49 -11.72
CA LEU A 163 -13.11 -2.55 -10.28
C LEU A 163 -14.52 -3.04 -9.95
N TYR A 164 -14.60 -4.12 -9.18
CA TYR A 164 -15.85 -4.75 -8.78
C TYR A 164 -16.03 -4.76 -7.27
N LYS A 165 -17.28 -4.92 -6.84
CA LYS A 165 -17.67 -5.28 -5.48
C LYS A 165 -18.45 -6.58 -5.48
N TYR A 166 -18.05 -7.53 -4.67
CA TYR A 166 -18.81 -8.76 -4.44
C TYR A 166 -19.96 -8.51 -3.46
N SER A 167 -21.19 -8.90 -3.85
CA SER A 167 -22.41 -8.64 -3.09
C SER A 167 -22.76 -9.72 -2.05
N GLY A 168 -21.91 -10.76 -1.90
CA GLY A 168 -22.12 -11.82 -0.91
C GLY A 168 -22.99 -12.99 -1.40
N ASN A 169 -23.76 -12.82 -2.46
CA ASN A 169 -24.73 -13.78 -2.99
C ASN A 169 -24.31 -14.46 -4.31
N GLY A 170 -23.01 -14.46 -4.61
CA GLY A 170 -22.47 -14.96 -5.88
C GLY A 170 -22.41 -13.90 -6.99
N ALA A 171 -23.06 -12.74 -6.83
CA ALA A 171 -23.02 -11.66 -7.81
C ALA A 171 -21.95 -10.61 -7.47
N SER A 172 -21.51 -9.90 -8.51
CA SER A 172 -20.60 -8.77 -8.38
C SER A 172 -21.08 -7.55 -9.16
N GLU A 173 -20.98 -6.38 -8.54
CA GLU A 173 -21.32 -5.08 -9.10
C GLU A 173 -20.07 -4.44 -9.70
N LEU A 174 -20.14 -3.98 -10.95
CA LEU A 174 -19.08 -3.18 -11.56
C LEU A 174 -19.15 -1.75 -10.99
N LEU A 175 -18.09 -1.32 -10.33
CA LEU A 175 -17.99 0.01 -9.72
C LEU A 175 -17.36 1.02 -10.68
N GLN A 176 -16.27 0.62 -11.34
CA GLN A 176 -15.54 1.47 -12.27
C GLN A 176 -14.87 0.61 -13.34
N GLN A 177 -14.70 1.17 -14.53
CA GLN A 177 -13.98 0.53 -15.63
C GLN A 177 -13.12 1.56 -16.35
N GLU A 178 -11.90 1.14 -16.68
CA GLU A 178 -11.00 1.86 -17.57
C GLU A 178 -10.47 0.93 -18.68
N GLU A 179 -9.95 1.53 -19.73
CA GLU A 179 -9.41 0.81 -20.88
C GLU A 179 -8.09 1.43 -21.37
N ILE A 180 -7.14 0.56 -21.71
CA ILE A 180 -5.89 0.90 -22.40
C ILE A 180 -5.94 0.33 -23.80
N LYS A 181 -5.76 1.20 -24.79
CA LYS A 181 -5.56 0.81 -26.20
C LYS A 181 -4.06 0.75 -26.50
N ASN A 182 -3.69 -0.19 -27.36
CA ASN A 182 -2.31 -0.32 -27.88
C ASN A 182 -1.95 0.87 -28.77
#